data_AF-A0A1S6YG46-F1
#
_entry.id   AF-A0A1S6YG46-F1
#
_cell.length_a   1.000
_cell.length_b   1.000
_cell.length_c   1.000
_cell.angle_alpha   90.00
_cell.angle_beta   90.00
_cell.angle_gamma   90.00
#
_symmetry.space_group_name_H-M   'P 1'
#
loop_
_entity.id
_entity.type
_entity.pdbx_description
1 polymer ?
#
loop_
_entity_poly.entity_id
_entity_poly.type
_entity_poly.pdbx_seq_one_letter_code
_entity_poly.pdbx_strand_id
1 'polypeptide(L)'
;MTKSFFYQYHSQRGAVYAALLVLLFPALWPALFSPLGHASPSMFSEWNAPKPKHASLLKAALNSEIPNKQKSELWAPLVPQGWKPCAPSESITGRPVKSSGFIQVFLDGGLNQQRMGICDAVAVAKILNATLVIPHLEVNPVWQDSSSFEEIFDVDHFINVLKDEISVVRELPPEYEWSTREYYAVAIRATRIKTTPVHASANWYIENVLPVLQSYGIVAIAPFSHRLAFDNMAGELQRLRCKVNFQALTFVPRINGLGETLVKRLRSPRHVHSNEFIQEVVDENDDGDGTGKYVTLHLRFDKDMAAHSACDFGGGKAERLALAKYRQVIWQGRVMNSQFTDEELRNQGRCPMTPEEIGLLLAALGFNNKTRLYLASHKVYGGEARISSLRKLFPLMENKKSLLSSEELAGVEGKASLLAAVDYYVSMRSDIFISASPGNMHNAVVGHRTYENLKTIRPNMALLGQLFLNRSLEWSEFQREVQAGHRGREGQIRLRKPKQSIYTYPASDCMCHA
;
A
#
# COMPACT_ATOMS: atom_id res chain seq x y z
N MET A 1 -54.84 72.29 -4.90
CA MET A 1 -53.35 72.21 -4.91
C MET A 1 -52.97 71.02 -4.01
N THR A 2 -52.72 69.84 -4.60
CA THR A 2 -51.39 69.18 -4.73
C THR A 2 -50.75 68.83 -3.38
N LYS A 3 -50.24 67.64 -3.04
CA LYS A 3 -49.94 66.38 -3.75
C LYS A 3 -49.61 65.31 -2.66
N SER A 4 -49.98 64.06 -2.93
CA SER A 4 -49.29 62.78 -2.63
C SER A 4 -48.75 62.48 -1.21
N PHE A 5 -49.37 61.50 -0.54
CA PHE A 5 -48.76 60.64 0.47
C PHE A 5 -49.09 59.18 0.14
N PHE A 6 -48.24 58.52 -0.64
CA PHE A 6 -48.12 57.08 -0.67
C PHE A 6 -46.74 56.77 -1.22
N TYR A 7 -45.81 56.37 -0.36
CA TYR A 7 -44.86 55.29 -0.62
C TYR A 7 -44.04 55.03 0.64
N GLN A 8 -43.68 53.75 0.82
CA GLN A 8 -42.50 53.30 1.57
C GLN A 8 -42.68 53.01 3.08
N TYR A 9 -43.50 51.99 3.42
CA TYR A 9 -43.38 51.31 4.72
C TYR A 9 -43.50 49.78 4.69
N HIS A 10 -43.11 49.14 3.57
CA HIS A 10 -43.09 47.66 3.49
C HIS A 10 -41.81 47.00 2.98
N SER A 11 -40.72 47.76 2.79
CA SER A 11 -39.44 47.19 2.29
C SER A 11 -38.50 46.69 3.39
N GLN A 12 -38.64 47.13 4.66
CA GLN A 12 -37.62 46.85 5.67
C GLN A 12 -37.71 45.49 6.36
N ARG A 13 -38.89 44.84 6.44
CA ARG A 13 -38.99 43.49 7.03
C ARG A 13 -38.39 42.41 6.16
N GLY A 14 -38.58 42.47 4.84
CA GLY A 14 -38.01 41.50 3.90
C GLY A 14 -36.48 41.52 3.87
N ALA A 15 -35.88 42.71 3.99
CA ALA A 15 -34.42 42.87 4.04
C ALA A 15 -33.78 42.25 5.29
N VAL A 16 -34.47 42.30 6.45
CA VAL A 16 -33.97 41.71 7.71
C VAL A 16 -34.01 40.18 7.65
N TYR A 17 -35.07 39.59 7.10
CA TYR A 17 -35.14 38.13 6.91
C TYR A 17 -34.13 37.63 5.86
N ALA A 18 -33.90 38.40 4.79
CA ALA A 18 -32.87 38.07 3.81
C ALA A 18 -31.45 38.15 4.41
N ALA A 19 -31.17 39.15 5.25
CA ALA A 19 -29.88 39.28 5.93
C ALA A 19 -29.62 38.16 6.95
N LEU A 20 -30.65 37.72 7.69
CA LEU A 20 -30.58 36.57 8.59
C LEU A 20 -30.33 35.26 7.83
N LEU A 21 -30.96 35.07 6.67
CA LEU A 21 -30.71 33.93 5.79
C LEU A 21 -29.27 33.90 5.26
N VAL A 22 -28.70 35.06 4.91
CA VAL A 22 -27.29 35.18 4.47
C VAL A 22 -26.31 34.91 5.61
N LEU A 23 -26.62 35.33 6.85
CA LEU A 23 -25.78 35.09 8.02
C LEU A 23 -25.82 33.64 8.52
N LEU A 24 -26.95 32.94 8.34
CA LEU A 24 -27.12 31.54 8.76
C LEU A 24 -26.77 30.52 7.65
N PHE A 25 -26.69 30.96 6.38
CA PHE A 25 -26.31 30.12 5.24
C PHE A 25 -24.99 29.35 5.43
N PRO A 26 -23.92 29.94 6.00
CA PRO A 26 -22.66 29.23 6.25
C PRO A 26 -22.75 28.16 7.35
N ALA A 27 -23.67 28.30 8.30
CA ALA A 27 -23.87 27.33 9.38
C ALA A 27 -24.70 26.12 8.92
N LEU A 28 -25.61 26.32 7.96
CA LEU A 28 -26.44 25.26 7.37
C LEU A 28 -25.74 24.50 6.24
N TRP A 29 -24.80 25.15 5.53
CA TRP A 29 -23.95 24.53 4.50
C TRP A 29 -22.46 24.92 4.64
N PRO A 30 -21.75 24.42 5.66
CA PRO A 30 -20.32 24.69 5.85
C PRO A 30 -19.44 24.20 4.68
N ALA A 31 -19.95 23.27 3.87
CA ALA A 31 -19.28 22.75 2.68
C ALA A 31 -19.16 23.76 1.52
N LEU A 32 -19.99 24.81 1.47
CA LEU A 32 -19.96 25.81 0.40
C LEU A 32 -18.96 26.96 0.64
N PHE A 33 -18.56 27.19 1.90
CA PHE A 33 -17.72 28.32 2.32
C PHE A 33 -16.41 27.92 3.00
N SER A 34 -16.07 26.62 2.98
CA SER A 34 -14.71 26.18 3.31
C SER A 34 -13.71 26.87 2.37
N PRO A 35 -12.53 27.31 2.84
CA PRO A 35 -11.58 28.01 2.00
C PRO A 35 -11.28 27.17 0.76
N LEU A 36 -11.35 27.81 -0.42
CA LEU A 36 -11.10 27.24 -1.75
C LEU A 36 -9.64 26.76 -1.97
N GLY A 37 -8.94 26.37 -0.91
CA GLY A 37 -7.73 25.55 -0.96
C GLY A 37 -8.03 24.05 -1.12
N HIS A 38 -9.29 23.64 -1.00
CA HIS A 38 -9.71 22.29 -1.35
C HIS A 38 -9.77 22.15 -2.86
N ALA A 39 -8.88 21.35 -3.43
CA ALA A 39 -9.09 20.82 -4.77
C ALA A 39 -10.37 19.98 -4.75
N SER A 40 -11.51 20.61 -5.04
CA SER A 40 -12.67 19.89 -5.53
C SER A 40 -12.17 19.02 -6.68
N PRO A 41 -12.21 17.67 -6.55
CA PRO A 41 -11.89 16.84 -7.69
C PRO A 41 -12.83 17.31 -8.79
N SER A 42 -12.28 17.58 -9.99
CA SER A 42 -13.10 17.80 -11.17
C SER A 42 -14.01 16.57 -11.33
N MET A 43 -15.23 16.63 -10.76
CA MET A 43 -16.22 15.56 -10.82
C MET A 43 -16.59 15.26 -12.28
N PHE A 44 -16.41 16.25 -13.16
CA PHE A 44 -16.68 16.13 -14.58
C PHE A 44 -15.73 15.18 -15.33
N SER A 45 -14.50 14.96 -14.87
CA SER A 45 -13.57 14.03 -15.54
C SER A 45 -13.82 12.56 -15.19
N GLU A 46 -14.43 12.27 -14.04
CA GLU A 46 -14.73 10.91 -13.57
C GLU A 46 -16.05 10.36 -14.14
N TRP A 47 -16.86 11.20 -14.79
CA TRP A 47 -18.17 10.83 -15.33
C TRP A 47 -18.10 10.18 -16.72
N ASN A 48 -17.05 10.47 -17.51
CA ASN A 48 -16.84 9.79 -18.78
C ASN A 48 -16.28 8.40 -18.51
N ALA A 49 -17.17 7.41 -18.41
CA ALA A 49 -16.81 6.00 -18.30
C ALA A 49 -15.85 5.61 -19.43
N PRO A 50 -14.58 5.30 -19.13
CA PRO A 50 -13.62 4.96 -20.16
C PRO A 50 -14.04 3.65 -20.82
N LYS A 51 -14.10 3.63 -22.16
CA LYS A 51 -14.41 2.38 -22.88
C LYS A 51 -13.25 1.39 -22.66
N PRO A 52 -13.55 0.07 -22.62
CA PRO A 52 -12.50 -0.96 -22.61
C PRO A 52 -11.52 -0.73 -23.77
N LYS A 53 -10.21 -0.73 -23.47
CA LYS A 53 -9.15 -0.51 -24.47
C LYS A 53 -8.86 -1.77 -25.28
N HIS A 54 -9.19 -2.95 -24.74
CA HIS A 54 -8.81 -4.26 -25.27
C HIS A 54 -10.04 -5.16 -25.47
N ALA A 55 -11.10 -4.59 -26.07
CA ALA A 55 -12.39 -5.27 -26.21
C ALA A 55 -12.33 -6.62 -26.95
N SER A 56 -11.46 -6.76 -27.95
CA SER A 56 -11.24 -8.03 -28.67
C SER A 56 -10.68 -9.11 -27.73
N LEU A 57 -9.60 -8.81 -27.02
CA LEU A 57 -9.00 -9.70 -26.03
C LEU A 57 -9.99 -10.03 -24.90
N LEU A 58 -10.74 -9.04 -24.41
CA LEU A 58 -11.73 -9.25 -23.35
C LEU A 58 -12.84 -10.20 -23.80
N LYS A 59 -13.37 -10.03 -25.02
CA LYS A 59 -14.39 -10.92 -25.58
C LYS A 59 -13.86 -12.33 -25.75
N ALA A 60 -12.63 -12.48 -26.23
CA ALA A 60 -12.02 -13.80 -26.41
C ALA A 60 -11.73 -14.48 -25.07
N ALA A 61 -11.21 -13.75 -24.07
CA ALA A 61 -10.94 -14.26 -22.73
C ALA A 61 -12.19 -14.82 -22.05
N LEU A 62 -13.34 -14.13 -22.17
CA LEU A 62 -14.62 -14.55 -21.61
C LEU A 62 -15.14 -15.87 -22.20
N ASN A 63 -14.77 -16.19 -23.43
CA ASN A 63 -15.20 -17.40 -24.14
C ASN A 63 -14.11 -18.49 -24.15
N SER A 64 -12.94 -18.22 -23.56
CA SER A 64 -11.80 -19.15 -23.63
C SER A 64 -11.95 -20.28 -22.60
N GLU A 65 -11.71 -21.51 -23.05
CA GLU A 65 -11.58 -22.66 -22.16
C GLU A 65 -10.13 -22.81 -21.70
N ILE A 66 -9.94 -23.05 -20.41
CA ILE A 66 -8.62 -23.22 -19.81
C ILE A 66 -8.39 -24.72 -19.58
N PRO A 67 -7.35 -25.32 -20.18
CA PRO A 67 -7.02 -26.72 -19.98
C PRO A 67 -6.83 -27.08 -18.50
N ASN A 68 -7.33 -28.23 -18.07
CA ASN A 68 -7.22 -28.65 -16.66
C ASN A 68 -5.78 -28.78 -16.17
N LYS A 69 -4.87 -29.20 -17.04
CA LYS A 69 -3.42 -29.24 -16.75
C LYS A 69 -2.88 -27.87 -16.35
N GLN A 70 -3.25 -26.82 -17.09
CA GLN A 70 -2.82 -25.45 -16.80
C GLN A 70 -3.35 -24.97 -15.43
N LYS A 71 -4.60 -25.30 -15.10
CA LYS A 71 -5.17 -24.98 -13.79
C LYS A 71 -4.42 -25.68 -12.65
N SER A 72 -4.14 -26.97 -12.80
CA SER A 72 -3.40 -27.76 -11.80
C SER A 72 -2.00 -27.17 -11.56
N GLU A 73 -1.25 -26.86 -12.63
CA GLU A 73 0.08 -26.22 -12.52
C GLU A 73 0.01 -24.84 -11.84
N LEU A 74 -1.00 -24.02 -12.18
CA LEU A 74 -1.18 -22.69 -11.60
C LEU A 74 -1.43 -22.75 -10.09
N TRP A 75 -2.15 -23.75 -9.59
CA TRP A 75 -2.46 -23.91 -8.17
C TRP A 75 -1.49 -24.84 -7.43
N ALA A 76 -0.53 -25.43 -8.12
CA ALA A 76 0.50 -26.26 -7.50
C ALA A 76 1.33 -25.45 -6.50
N PRO A 77 1.71 -26.05 -5.34
CA PRO A 77 2.55 -25.39 -4.35
C PRO A 77 3.94 -25.10 -4.93
N LEU A 78 4.66 -24.17 -4.30
CA LEU A 78 6.06 -23.94 -4.63
C LEU A 78 6.91 -25.16 -4.28
N VAL A 79 7.74 -25.60 -5.22
CA VAL A 79 8.76 -26.62 -4.96
C VAL A 79 9.75 -26.05 -3.92
N PRO A 80 10.22 -26.84 -2.93
CA PRO A 80 11.25 -26.40 -2.00
C PRO A 80 12.46 -25.81 -2.73
N GLN A 81 12.85 -24.60 -2.36
CA GLN A 81 13.87 -23.83 -3.08
C GLN A 81 15.24 -23.83 -2.38
N GLY A 82 15.39 -24.58 -1.28
CA GLY A 82 16.63 -24.68 -0.51
C GLY A 82 16.97 -23.43 0.32
N TRP A 83 15.96 -22.63 0.67
CA TRP A 83 16.10 -21.45 1.53
C TRP A 83 15.09 -21.49 2.67
N LYS A 84 15.51 -21.00 3.84
CA LYS A 84 14.66 -20.79 5.01
C LYS A 84 15.01 -19.48 5.69
N PRO A 85 14.12 -18.88 6.50
CA PRO A 85 14.50 -17.83 7.43
C PRO A 85 15.80 -18.19 8.17
N CYS A 86 16.76 -17.25 8.21
CA CYS A 86 17.97 -17.49 9.00
C CYS A 86 17.60 -17.71 10.48
N ALA A 87 18.25 -18.69 11.11
CA ALA A 87 18.12 -18.87 12.55
C ALA A 87 18.50 -17.56 13.26
N PRO A 88 17.84 -17.23 14.38
CA PRO A 88 18.31 -16.15 15.24
C PRO A 88 19.78 -16.40 15.54
N SER A 89 20.63 -15.40 15.33
CA SER A 89 22.00 -15.49 15.85
C SER A 89 21.87 -15.68 17.36
N GLU A 90 22.61 -16.62 17.94
CA GLU A 90 22.91 -16.56 19.37
C GLU A 90 23.51 -15.17 19.57
N SER A 91 22.77 -14.26 20.20
CA SER A 91 23.32 -12.95 20.50
C SER A 91 24.48 -13.23 21.46
N ILE A 92 25.64 -12.62 21.20
CA ILE A 92 26.63 -12.46 22.25
C ILE A 92 25.90 -11.68 23.33
N THR A 93 25.51 -12.40 24.38
CA THR A 93 24.73 -11.90 25.49
C THR A 93 25.45 -10.69 26.08
N GLY A 94 24.92 -9.52 25.83
CA GLY A 94 25.40 -8.26 26.38
C GLY A 94 24.21 -7.33 26.46
N ARG A 95 23.66 -7.18 27.66
CA ARG A 95 22.65 -6.17 27.97
C ARG A 95 23.12 -4.83 27.37
N PRO A 96 22.25 -4.02 26.74
CA PRO A 96 22.68 -2.75 26.15
C PRO A 96 23.53 -1.96 27.15
N VAL A 97 24.76 -1.63 26.76
CA VAL A 97 25.64 -0.73 27.52
C VAL A 97 24.87 0.59 27.72
N LYS A 98 25.16 1.32 28.81
CA LYS A 98 24.53 2.63 29.10
C LYS A 98 24.35 3.43 27.79
N SER A 99 23.09 3.69 27.45
CA SER A 99 22.69 4.32 26.19
C SER A 99 23.33 5.71 26.04
N SER A 100 23.68 6.07 24.80
CA SER A 100 24.22 7.40 24.47
C SER A 100 23.17 8.50 24.42
N GLY A 101 21.88 8.17 24.54
CA GLY A 101 20.76 9.12 24.57
C GLY A 101 19.50 8.57 23.90
N PHE A 102 18.54 9.44 23.59
CA PHE A 102 17.27 9.09 22.96
C PHE A 102 17.23 9.51 21.49
N ILE A 103 16.74 8.63 20.62
CA ILE A 103 16.46 8.95 19.22
C ILE A 103 14.96 8.91 18.95
N GLN A 104 14.45 10.00 18.37
CA GLN A 104 13.11 10.08 17.79
C GLN A 104 13.19 10.11 16.27
N VAL A 105 12.29 9.39 15.62
CA VAL A 105 12.13 9.43 14.16
C VAL A 105 10.70 9.78 13.80
N PHE A 106 10.56 10.60 12.76
CA PHE A 106 9.27 11.07 12.26
C PHE A 106 9.07 10.54 10.83
N LEU A 107 8.31 9.47 10.72
CA LEU A 107 8.20 8.63 9.52
C LEU A 107 7.14 9.18 8.56
N ASP A 108 7.55 9.56 7.36
CA ASP A 108 6.66 10.01 6.30
C ASP A 108 6.36 8.90 5.26
N GLY A 109 5.21 9.02 4.60
CA GLY A 109 4.76 8.07 3.58
C GLY A 109 3.49 7.33 3.98
N GLY A 110 3.19 6.23 3.29
CA GLY A 110 2.10 5.33 3.68
C GLY A 110 2.62 4.16 4.53
N LEU A 111 1.71 3.37 5.10
CA LEU A 111 2.03 2.26 6.01
C LEU A 111 3.27 1.43 5.61
N ASN A 112 3.30 0.91 4.38
CA ASN A 112 4.38 0.01 3.95
C ASN A 112 5.72 0.74 3.72
N GLN A 113 5.71 2.07 3.53
CA GLN A 113 6.92 2.90 3.54
C GLN A 113 7.40 3.14 4.97
N GLN A 114 6.47 3.47 5.87
CA GLN A 114 6.75 3.63 7.30
C GLN A 114 7.29 2.34 7.90
N ARG A 115 6.77 1.16 7.52
CA ARG A 115 7.28 -0.17 7.90
C ARG A 115 8.79 -0.30 7.63
N MET A 116 9.23 0.07 6.42
CA MET A 116 10.66 0.06 6.06
C MET A 116 11.46 1.08 6.89
N GLY A 117 10.90 2.28 7.10
CA GLY A 117 11.53 3.31 7.93
C GLY A 117 11.68 2.90 9.40
N ILE A 118 10.74 2.15 9.97
CA ILE A 118 10.85 1.60 11.34
C ILE A 118 12.04 0.64 11.43
N CYS A 119 12.20 -0.24 10.44
CA CYS A 119 13.33 -1.16 10.37
C CYS A 119 14.67 -0.42 10.30
N ASP A 120 14.73 0.65 9.50
CA ASP A 120 15.91 1.52 9.40
C ASP A 120 16.17 2.28 10.70
N ALA A 121 15.13 2.74 11.41
CA ALA A 121 15.26 3.45 12.67
C ALA A 121 15.84 2.57 13.78
N VAL A 122 15.41 1.30 13.87
CA VAL A 122 15.99 0.31 14.79
C VAL A 122 17.47 0.08 14.51
N ALA A 123 17.84 -0.06 13.22
CA ALA A 123 19.24 -0.20 12.84
C ALA A 123 20.08 1.04 13.17
N VAL A 124 19.54 2.25 12.94
CA VAL A 124 20.20 3.50 13.32
C VAL A 124 20.38 3.61 14.84
N ALA A 125 19.37 3.24 15.63
CA ALA A 125 19.49 3.20 17.08
C ALA A 125 20.61 2.24 17.54
N LYS A 126 20.75 1.07 16.89
CA LYS A 126 21.85 0.13 17.13
C LYS A 126 23.21 0.73 16.76
N ILE A 127 23.34 1.37 15.59
CA ILE A 127 24.58 2.02 15.12
C ILE A 127 25.05 3.08 16.12
N LEU A 128 24.13 3.84 16.70
CA LEU A 128 24.42 4.95 17.60
C LEU A 128 24.46 4.56 19.08
N ASN A 129 24.24 3.28 19.42
CA ASN A 129 24.03 2.80 20.80
C ASN A 129 23.01 3.68 21.57
N ALA A 130 21.88 3.99 20.91
CA ALA A 130 20.85 4.89 21.41
C ALA A 130 19.58 4.14 21.82
N THR A 131 18.80 4.74 22.71
CA THR A 131 17.46 4.28 23.06
C THR A 131 16.47 4.81 22.02
N LEU A 132 15.76 3.92 21.33
CA LEU A 132 14.73 4.31 20.37
C LEU A 132 13.43 4.65 21.10
N VAL A 133 12.89 5.84 20.85
CA VAL A 133 11.49 6.15 21.21
C VAL A 133 10.58 5.57 20.15
N ILE A 134 9.40 5.06 20.53
CA ILE A 134 8.42 4.52 19.57
C ILE A 134 8.26 5.49 18.38
N PRO A 135 8.48 5.01 17.14
CA PRO A 135 8.48 5.88 15.97
C PRO A 135 7.18 6.65 15.78
N HIS A 136 7.27 7.95 15.48
CA HIS A 136 6.12 8.78 15.19
C HIS A 136 5.73 8.66 13.71
N LEU A 137 4.45 8.41 13.42
CA LEU A 137 3.92 8.28 12.06
C LEU A 137 3.30 9.61 11.61
N GLU A 138 3.90 10.26 10.61
CA GLU A 138 3.39 11.53 10.08
C GLU A 138 2.12 11.32 9.26
N VAL A 139 1.21 12.29 9.33
CA VAL A 139 -0.02 12.31 8.53
C VAL A 139 0.34 12.43 7.05
N ASN A 140 -0.09 11.45 6.25
CA ASN A 140 0.15 11.48 4.82
C ASN A 140 -0.79 12.46 4.10
N PRO A 141 -0.30 13.34 3.21
CA PRO A 141 -1.15 14.32 2.53
C PRO A 141 -2.18 13.71 1.57
N VAL A 142 -1.97 12.49 1.07
CA VAL A 142 -2.87 11.79 0.14
C VAL A 142 -3.99 11.09 0.89
N TRP A 143 -3.65 10.30 1.90
CA TRP A 143 -4.60 9.45 2.61
C TRP A 143 -5.18 10.10 3.88
N GLN A 144 -4.58 11.20 4.35
CA GLN A 144 -4.98 11.94 5.55
C GLN A 144 -5.15 11.04 6.78
N ASP A 145 -4.30 10.01 6.85
CA ASP A 145 -4.34 9.01 7.91
C ASP A 145 -3.49 9.49 9.09
N SER A 146 -4.11 9.58 10.26
CA SER A 146 -3.48 10.01 11.51
C SER A 146 -3.26 8.85 12.49
N SER A 147 -3.23 7.61 11.99
CA SER A 147 -3.11 6.44 12.85
C SER A 147 -1.74 6.42 13.51
N SER A 148 -1.70 6.17 14.81
CA SER A 148 -0.44 6.05 15.56
C SER A 148 0.23 4.69 15.36
N PHE A 149 1.48 4.56 15.81
CA PHE A 149 2.21 3.29 15.78
C PHE A 149 1.45 2.20 16.54
N GLU A 150 0.95 2.51 17.73
CA GLU A 150 0.25 1.60 18.64
C GLU A 150 -1.16 1.21 18.18
N GLU A 151 -1.77 1.99 17.27
CA GLU A 151 -3.03 1.60 16.63
C GLU A 151 -2.82 0.55 15.52
N ILE A 152 -1.58 0.40 15.04
CA ILE A 152 -1.23 -0.47 13.92
C ILE A 152 -0.46 -1.69 14.40
N PHE A 153 0.59 -1.49 15.20
CA PHE A 153 1.54 -2.51 15.62
C PHE A 153 1.45 -2.80 17.12
N ASP A 154 1.68 -4.04 17.49
CA ASP A 154 1.77 -4.46 18.89
C ASP A 154 3.09 -3.96 19.51
N VAL A 155 2.98 -2.93 20.36
CA VAL A 155 4.13 -2.27 20.97
C VAL A 155 4.85 -3.17 21.98
N ASP A 156 4.12 -3.95 22.76
CA ASP A 156 4.72 -4.84 23.76
C ASP A 156 5.51 -5.96 23.09
N HIS A 157 4.94 -6.55 22.04
CA HIS A 157 5.65 -7.52 21.22
C HIS A 157 6.90 -6.90 20.57
N PHE A 158 6.78 -5.70 19.99
CA PHE A 158 7.90 -4.99 19.36
C PHE A 158 9.05 -4.76 20.33
N ILE A 159 8.77 -4.25 21.54
CA ILE A 159 9.78 -4.02 22.58
C ILE A 159 10.40 -5.33 23.04
N ASN A 160 9.58 -6.36 23.29
CA ASN A 160 10.07 -7.65 23.79
C ASN A 160 10.96 -8.39 22.78
N VAL A 161 10.63 -8.36 21.48
CA VAL A 161 11.46 -9.00 20.43
C VAL A 161 12.81 -8.31 20.26
N LEU A 162 12.88 -7.00 20.56
CA LEU A 162 14.08 -6.18 20.37
C LEU A 162 14.90 -5.93 21.65
N LYS A 163 14.45 -6.40 22.82
CA LYS A 163 15.05 -6.10 24.12
C LYS A 163 16.55 -6.42 24.25
N ASP A 164 17.00 -7.46 23.54
CA ASP A 164 18.41 -7.90 23.54
C ASP A 164 19.23 -7.22 22.43
N GLU A 165 18.57 -6.45 21.55
CA GLU A 165 19.19 -5.77 20.42
C GLU A 165 19.41 -4.29 20.71
N ILE A 166 18.34 -3.60 21.13
CA ILE A 166 18.33 -2.17 21.44
C ILE A 166 17.37 -1.89 22.60
N SER A 167 17.57 -0.78 23.29
CA SER A 167 16.56 -0.27 24.22
C SER A 167 15.48 0.48 23.45
N VAL A 168 14.21 0.17 23.72
CA VAL A 168 13.05 0.86 23.15
C VAL A 168 12.16 1.36 24.29
N VAL A 169 11.73 2.62 24.21
CA VAL A 169 10.81 3.22 25.18
C VAL A 169 9.56 3.75 24.48
N ARG A 170 8.42 3.68 25.17
CA ARG A 170 7.13 4.19 24.67
C ARG A 170 7.14 5.71 24.57
N GLU A 171 7.59 6.34 25.65
CA GLU A 171 7.59 7.78 25.83
C GLU A 171 8.97 8.26 26.24
N LEU A 172 9.21 9.55 26.07
CA LEU A 172 10.42 10.20 26.52
C LEU A 172 10.41 10.38 28.04
N PRO A 173 11.59 10.36 28.69
CA PRO A 173 11.72 10.82 30.07
C PRO A 173 11.26 12.28 30.25
N PRO A 174 10.84 12.67 31.47
CA PRO A 174 10.32 14.02 31.76
C PRO A 174 11.25 15.16 31.32
N GLU A 175 12.57 14.98 31.44
CA GLU A 175 13.56 15.99 31.02
C GLU A 175 13.55 16.29 29.50
N TYR A 176 12.96 15.41 28.69
CA TYR A 176 12.82 15.54 27.25
C TYR A 176 11.38 15.69 26.77
N GLU A 177 10.41 15.86 27.66
CA GLU A 177 8.97 15.97 27.30
C GLU A 177 8.69 17.12 26.32
N TRP A 178 9.54 18.17 26.31
CA TRP A 178 9.48 19.27 25.35
C TRP A 178 9.74 18.87 23.89
N SER A 179 10.33 17.69 23.64
CA SER A 179 10.76 17.22 22.32
C SER A 179 9.61 16.60 21.52
N THR A 180 8.59 17.41 21.23
CA THR A 180 7.38 16.98 20.52
C THR A 180 7.43 17.29 19.01
N ARG A 181 6.47 16.74 18.27
CA ARG A 181 6.30 17.05 16.84
C ARG A 181 6.05 18.54 16.59
N GLU A 182 5.29 19.18 17.47
CA GLU A 182 4.90 20.59 17.42
C GLU A 182 6.11 21.47 17.70
N TYR A 183 6.94 21.10 18.68
CA TYR A 183 8.19 21.79 18.99
C TYR A 183 9.13 21.89 17.77
N TYR A 184 9.21 20.81 16.99
CA TYR A 184 10.00 20.75 15.76
C TYR A 184 9.32 21.38 14.54
N ALA A 185 8.01 21.64 14.59
CA ALA A 185 7.25 22.24 13.50
C ALA A 185 7.54 23.74 13.33
N VAL A 186 7.78 24.43 14.45
CA VAL A 186 7.77 25.91 14.51
C VAL A 186 9.10 26.56 14.14
N ALA A 187 10.23 25.87 14.32
CA ALA A 187 11.55 26.44 14.08
C ALA A 187 12.60 25.37 13.78
N ILE A 188 13.75 25.81 13.25
CA ILE A 188 14.95 24.97 13.13
C ILE A 188 15.54 24.80 14.54
N ARG A 189 15.83 23.55 14.92
CA ARG A 189 16.34 23.19 16.24
C ARG A 189 17.65 22.43 16.07
N ALA A 190 18.61 22.69 16.96
CA ALA A 190 19.89 21.97 16.95
C ALA A 190 19.71 20.46 17.17
N THR A 191 18.69 20.06 17.92
CA THR A 191 18.33 18.66 18.16
C THR A 191 17.56 17.99 17.02
N ARG A 192 17.30 18.71 15.91
CA ARG A 192 16.58 18.18 14.74
C ARG A 192 17.49 18.03 13.54
N ILE A 193 17.63 16.81 13.04
CA ILE A 193 18.28 16.49 11.78
C ILE A 193 17.24 16.43 10.66
N LYS A 194 17.31 17.39 9.73
CA LYS A 194 16.43 17.47 8.53
C LYS A 194 17.15 17.08 7.24
N THR A 195 18.48 17.06 7.25
CA THR A 195 19.35 16.98 6.07
C THR A 195 19.88 15.58 5.78
N THR A 196 19.37 14.54 6.47
CA THR A 196 19.81 13.16 6.24
C THR A 196 19.66 12.78 4.76
N PRO A 197 20.76 12.42 4.07
CA PRO A 197 20.70 11.97 2.69
C PRO A 197 19.76 10.77 2.52
N VAL A 198 19.19 10.63 1.31
CA VAL A 198 18.52 9.38 0.94
C VAL A 198 19.61 8.30 0.84
N HIS A 199 19.38 7.14 1.46
CA HIS A 199 20.35 6.05 1.56
C HIS A 199 21.69 6.48 2.20
N ALA A 200 21.65 7.21 3.32
CA ALA A 200 22.85 7.56 4.06
C ALA A 200 23.57 6.30 4.60
N SER A 201 24.90 6.35 4.65
CA SER A 201 25.73 5.26 5.20
C SER A 201 25.69 5.23 6.72
N ALA A 202 26.08 4.11 7.33
CA ALA A 202 26.24 4.03 8.78
C ALA A 202 27.21 5.10 9.33
N ASN A 203 28.34 5.32 8.65
CA ASN A 203 29.32 6.34 9.04
C ASN A 203 28.72 7.75 9.01
N TRP A 204 27.83 8.05 8.08
CA TRP A 204 27.17 9.36 8.04
C TRP A 204 26.40 9.63 9.34
N TYR A 205 25.71 8.63 9.89
CA TYR A 205 25.02 8.78 11.19
C TYR A 205 26.00 8.98 12.35
N ILE A 206 27.12 8.24 12.34
CA ILE A 206 28.17 8.40 13.36
C ILE A 206 28.77 9.81 13.31
N GLU A 207 29.00 10.36 12.11
CA GLU A 207 29.64 11.67 11.95
C GLU A 207 28.67 12.85 12.17
N ASN A 208 27.38 12.69 11.85
CA ASN A 208 26.44 13.82 11.78
C ASN A 208 25.32 13.77 12.84
N VAL A 209 24.98 12.58 13.35
CA VAL A 209 23.88 12.40 14.31
C VAL A 209 24.41 12.13 15.72
N LEU A 210 25.43 11.29 15.85
CA LEU A 210 26.02 10.98 17.15
C LEU A 210 26.51 12.22 17.92
N PRO A 211 27.17 13.22 17.31
CA PRO A 211 27.64 14.39 18.07
C PRO A 211 26.49 15.21 18.65
N VAL A 212 25.36 15.31 17.94
CA VAL A 212 24.14 15.98 18.43
C VAL A 212 23.54 15.19 19.57
N LEU A 213 23.43 13.86 19.41
CA LEU A 213 22.94 12.97 20.46
C LEU A 213 23.78 13.07 21.73
N GLN A 214 25.11 13.07 21.62
CA GLN A 214 26.01 13.19 22.77
C GLN A 214 25.97 14.56 23.45
N SER A 215 25.73 15.63 22.67
CA SER A 215 25.69 17.00 23.21
C SER A 215 24.39 17.32 23.94
N TYR A 216 23.26 16.79 23.46
CA TYR A 216 21.93 17.13 23.98
C TYR A 216 21.25 15.97 24.73
N GLY A 217 21.78 14.75 24.62
CA GLY A 217 21.17 13.50 25.11
C GLY A 217 19.92 13.06 24.33
N ILE A 218 19.46 13.85 23.36
CA ILE A 218 18.33 13.54 22.47
C ILE A 218 18.56 14.07 21.06
N VAL A 219 18.06 13.33 20.06
CA VAL A 219 18.02 13.78 18.67
C VAL A 219 16.73 13.33 17.96
N ALA A 220 16.16 14.22 17.16
CA ALA A 220 15.01 13.96 16.30
C ALA A 220 15.43 13.96 14.83
N ILE A 221 15.05 12.94 14.09
CA ILE A 221 15.29 12.87 12.64
C ILE A 221 13.94 12.97 11.90
N ALA A 222 13.76 14.08 11.17
CA ALA A 222 12.47 14.42 10.57
C ALA A 222 12.63 15.23 9.27
N PRO A 223 12.22 14.71 8.09
CA PRO A 223 11.50 13.44 7.88
C PRO A 223 12.40 12.21 7.77
N PHE A 224 11.86 11.04 8.14
CA PHE A 224 12.55 9.75 8.10
C PHE A 224 11.88 8.77 7.14
N SER A 225 12.35 8.73 5.89
CA SER A 225 12.00 7.68 4.93
C SER A 225 13.17 7.42 3.99
N HIS A 226 13.49 6.14 3.75
CA HIS A 226 14.61 5.71 2.92
C HIS A 226 15.95 6.36 3.33
N ARG A 227 16.17 6.56 4.63
CA ARG A 227 17.32 7.32 5.15
C ARG A 227 18.56 6.45 5.42
N LEU A 228 18.44 5.13 5.40
CA LEU A 228 19.57 4.21 5.55
C LEU A 228 19.85 3.44 4.25
N ALA A 229 21.14 3.27 3.93
CA ALA A 229 21.57 2.52 2.77
C ALA A 229 21.20 1.03 2.84
N PHE A 230 21.05 0.39 1.68
CA PHE A 230 20.86 -1.06 1.58
C PHE A 230 22.17 -1.84 1.45
N ASP A 231 23.23 -1.19 0.97
CA ASP A 231 24.52 -1.83 0.70
C ASP A 231 25.58 -1.37 1.70
N ASN A 232 26.70 -2.10 1.77
CA ASN A 232 27.84 -1.79 2.64
C ASN A 232 27.47 -1.67 4.13
N MET A 233 26.46 -2.44 4.54
CA MET A 233 26.01 -2.57 5.93
C MET A 233 26.55 -3.87 6.53
N ALA A 234 26.92 -3.85 7.81
CA ALA A 234 27.32 -5.06 8.53
C ALA A 234 26.20 -6.11 8.48
N GLY A 235 26.56 -7.39 8.35
CA GLY A 235 25.60 -8.48 8.22
C GLY A 235 24.63 -8.58 9.40
N GLU A 236 25.11 -8.30 10.61
CA GLU A 236 24.28 -8.26 11.83
C GLU A 236 23.21 -7.16 11.76
N LEU A 237 23.53 -5.98 11.23
CA LEU A 237 22.55 -4.89 11.06
C LEU A 237 21.49 -5.24 10.02
N GLN A 238 21.86 -5.96 8.95
CA GLN A 238 20.87 -6.45 7.99
C GLN A 238 19.96 -7.50 8.62
N ARG A 239 20.52 -8.47 9.37
CA ARG A 239 19.75 -9.47 10.12
C ARG A 239 18.80 -8.81 11.12
N LEU A 240 19.24 -7.75 11.80
CA LEU A 240 18.38 -6.96 12.69
C LEU A 240 17.22 -6.31 11.92
N ARG A 241 17.47 -5.67 10.77
CA ARG A 241 16.39 -5.12 9.93
C ARG A 241 15.42 -6.19 9.44
N CYS A 242 15.91 -7.38 9.10
CA CYS A 242 15.08 -8.54 8.74
C CYS A 242 14.21 -8.98 9.93
N LYS A 243 14.79 -9.13 11.12
CA LYS A 243 14.09 -9.48 12.37
C LYS A 243 13.00 -8.45 12.68
N VAL A 244 13.28 -7.16 12.53
CA VAL A 244 12.26 -6.12 12.71
C VAL A 244 11.14 -6.27 11.70
N ASN A 245 11.48 -6.38 10.40
CA ASN A 245 10.49 -6.40 9.34
C ASN A 245 9.60 -7.65 9.35
N PHE A 246 10.13 -8.82 9.68
CA PHE A 246 9.39 -10.08 9.57
C PHE A 246 8.92 -10.64 10.91
N GLN A 247 9.47 -10.20 12.04
CA GLN A 247 9.14 -10.78 13.36
C GLN A 247 8.66 -9.73 14.37
N ALA A 248 9.30 -8.56 14.47
CA ALA A 248 8.94 -7.56 15.49
C ALA A 248 7.71 -6.74 15.11
N LEU A 249 7.47 -6.49 13.82
CA LEU A 249 6.33 -5.72 13.33
C LEU A 249 5.10 -6.60 13.08
N THR A 250 4.44 -6.98 14.18
CA THR A 250 3.13 -7.65 14.20
C THR A 250 2.00 -6.63 14.34
N PHE A 251 0.87 -6.87 13.68
CA PHE A 251 -0.28 -5.98 13.83
C PHE A 251 -1.00 -6.21 15.15
N VAL A 252 -1.71 -5.19 15.64
CA VAL A 252 -2.54 -5.30 16.85
C VAL A 252 -3.65 -6.35 16.70
N PRO A 253 -4.13 -6.95 17.81
CA PRO A 253 -5.14 -8.03 17.77
C PRO A 253 -6.39 -7.70 16.96
N ARG A 254 -6.86 -6.45 16.99
CA ARG A 254 -8.03 -6.01 16.22
C ARG A 254 -7.85 -6.17 14.71
N ILE A 255 -6.68 -5.81 14.18
CA ILE A 255 -6.37 -5.94 12.74
C ILE A 255 -6.26 -7.41 12.37
N ASN A 256 -5.58 -8.21 13.20
CA ASN A 256 -5.44 -9.65 12.98
C ASN A 256 -6.81 -10.34 12.98
N GLY A 257 -7.67 -10.05 13.96
CA GLY A 257 -9.02 -10.64 14.05
C GLY A 257 -9.92 -10.31 12.86
N LEU A 258 -9.84 -9.09 12.32
CA LEU A 258 -10.53 -8.73 11.07
C LEU A 258 -9.95 -9.50 9.88
N GLY A 259 -8.63 -9.58 9.79
CA GLY A 259 -7.94 -10.36 8.75
C GLY A 259 -8.32 -11.84 8.78
N GLU A 260 -8.35 -12.46 9.95
CA GLU A 260 -8.78 -13.85 10.15
C GLU A 260 -10.23 -14.06 9.74
N THR A 261 -11.11 -13.14 10.11
CA THR A 261 -12.53 -13.18 9.72
C THR A 261 -12.69 -13.14 8.20
N LEU A 262 -11.96 -12.24 7.52
CA LEU A 262 -11.96 -12.15 6.06
C LEU A 262 -11.44 -13.45 5.41
N VAL A 263 -10.31 -13.97 5.89
CA VAL A 263 -9.72 -15.21 5.37
C VAL A 263 -10.69 -16.38 5.54
N LYS A 264 -11.33 -16.49 6.71
CA LYS A 264 -12.34 -17.54 6.97
C LYS A 264 -13.52 -17.45 5.99
N ARG A 265 -14.03 -16.25 5.72
CA ARG A 265 -15.15 -16.04 4.77
C ARG A 265 -14.74 -16.29 3.31
N LEU A 266 -13.49 -15.99 2.95
CA LEU A 266 -12.94 -16.29 1.63
C LEU A 266 -12.75 -17.81 1.43
N ARG A 267 -12.23 -18.52 2.44
CA ARG A 267 -11.97 -19.97 2.39
C ARG A 267 -13.23 -20.81 2.57
N SER A 268 -14.21 -20.30 3.30
CA SER A 268 -15.48 -20.98 3.60
C SER A 268 -16.65 -20.01 3.40
N PRO A 269 -16.98 -19.69 2.14
CA PRO A 269 -18.08 -18.78 1.82
C PRO A 269 -19.39 -19.37 2.36
N ARG A 270 -20.19 -18.56 3.05
CA ARG A 270 -21.53 -18.99 3.44
C ARG A 270 -22.38 -19.10 2.17
N HIS A 271 -22.95 -20.27 1.91
CA HIS A 271 -24.05 -20.39 0.97
C HIS A 271 -25.22 -19.61 1.55
N VAL A 272 -25.42 -18.37 1.09
CA VAL A 272 -26.67 -17.66 1.34
C VAL A 272 -27.70 -18.39 0.49
N HIS A 273 -28.58 -19.17 1.14
CA HIS A 273 -29.71 -19.83 0.50
C HIS A 273 -30.50 -18.84 -0.36
N SER A 274 -30.36 -18.91 -1.67
CA SER A 274 -31.47 -18.64 -2.58
C SER A 274 -32.27 -19.93 -2.68
N ASN A 275 -33.54 -19.89 -2.28
CA ASN A 275 -34.51 -20.92 -2.61
C ASN A 275 -34.64 -20.99 -4.14
N GLU A 276 -33.82 -21.81 -4.79
CA GLU A 276 -34.05 -22.34 -6.14
C GLU A 276 -33.03 -23.47 -6.41
N PHE A 277 -33.50 -24.48 -7.15
CA PHE A 277 -32.94 -25.81 -7.29
C PHE A 277 -31.48 -25.88 -7.80
N ILE A 278 -30.64 -26.62 -7.06
CA ILE A 278 -29.52 -27.52 -7.40
C ILE A 278 -28.57 -27.13 -8.58
N GLN A 279 -27.30 -26.91 -8.25
CA GLN A 279 -26.21 -27.72 -8.80
C GLN A 279 -25.13 -27.86 -7.71
N GLU A 280 -25.06 -29.04 -7.09
CA GLU A 280 -23.87 -29.45 -6.35
C GLU A 280 -22.67 -29.37 -7.31
N VAL A 281 -21.82 -28.36 -7.10
CA VAL A 281 -20.44 -28.43 -7.56
C VAL A 281 -19.66 -28.92 -6.36
N VAL A 282 -19.76 -30.22 -6.09
CA VAL A 282 -18.66 -30.91 -5.42
C VAL A 282 -17.53 -30.85 -6.43
N ASP A 283 -16.53 -30.00 -6.18
CA ASP A 283 -15.30 -30.04 -6.95
C ASP A 283 -14.69 -31.44 -6.73
N GLU A 284 -14.78 -32.32 -7.73
CA GLU A 284 -14.20 -33.67 -7.74
C GLU A 284 -12.65 -33.68 -7.72
N ASN A 285 -12.01 -32.56 -7.33
CA ASN A 285 -10.58 -32.45 -7.10
C ASN A 285 -10.33 -31.72 -5.77
N ASP A 286 -11.03 -32.15 -4.71
CA ASP A 286 -10.75 -31.77 -3.33
C ASP A 286 -9.40 -32.41 -2.91
N ASP A 287 -8.32 -31.66 -3.15
CA ASP A 287 -7.01 -31.94 -2.55
C ASP A 287 -7.08 -31.63 -1.03
N GLY A 288 -7.78 -32.48 -0.28
CA GLY A 288 -7.43 -32.92 1.08
C GLY A 288 -7.49 -31.95 2.27
N ASP A 289 -7.88 -30.68 2.13
CA ASP A 289 -8.00 -29.77 3.29
C ASP A 289 -9.37 -29.10 3.45
N GLY A 290 -10.32 -29.27 2.51
CA GLY A 290 -11.69 -28.76 2.66
C GLY A 290 -11.80 -27.22 2.78
N THR A 291 -10.74 -26.46 2.48
CA THR A 291 -10.73 -24.99 2.49
C THR A 291 -10.57 -24.42 1.08
N GLY A 292 -11.47 -23.53 0.66
CA GLY A 292 -11.47 -22.93 -0.68
C GLY A 292 -10.25 -22.05 -0.93
N LYS A 293 -9.58 -22.24 -2.09
CA LYS A 293 -8.43 -21.43 -2.52
C LYS A 293 -8.88 -20.04 -2.99
N TYR A 294 -8.05 -19.02 -2.76
CA TYR A 294 -8.29 -17.67 -3.26
C TYR A 294 -7.00 -16.95 -3.65
N VAL A 295 -7.13 -15.99 -4.57
CA VAL A 295 -6.04 -15.10 -4.96
C VAL A 295 -6.28 -13.72 -4.38
N THR A 296 -5.25 -13.13 -3.79
CA THR A 296 -5.27 -11.70 -3.46
C THR A 296 -4.70 -10.89 -4.62
N LEU A 297 -5.52 -10.00 -5.17
CA LEU A 297 -5.13 -9.01 -6.16
C LEU A 297 -4.95 -7.65 -5.49
N HIS A 298 -3.71 -7.17 -5.40
CA HIS A 298 -3.41 -5.79 -5.04
C HIS A 298 -3.46 -4.90 -6.28
N LEU A 299 -4.57 -4.18 -6.46
CA LEU A 299 -4.84 -3.48 -7.72
C LEU A 299 -4.05 -2.16 -7.86
N ARG A 300 -3.79 -1.45 -6.75
CA ARG A 300 -3.09 -0.15 -6.72
C ARG A 300 -3.38 0.76 -7.92
N PHE A 301 -4.65 0.91 -8.26
CA PHE A 301 -5.15 1.76 -9.34
C PHE A 301 -5.94 2.93 -8.74
N ASP A 302 -5.39 3.55 -7.72
CA ASP A 302 -5.96 4.73 -7.07
C ASP A 302 -5.60 6.01 -7.84
N LYS A 303 -6.32 7.10 -7.58
CA LYS A 303 -6.13 8.37 -8.31
C LYS A 303 -4.73 8.94 -8.17
N ASP A 304 -4.11 8.78 -7.00
CA ASP A 304 -2.74 9.22 -6.75
C ASP A 304 -1.73 8.40 -7.55
N MET A 305 -1.90 7.08 -7.62
CA MET A 305 -1.04 6.23 -8.45
C MET A 305 -1.22 6.53 -9.93
N ALA A 306 -2.47 6.65 -10.40
CA ALA A 306 -2.78 7.02 -11.79
C ALA A 306 -2.13 8.37 -12.15
N ALA A 307 -2.29 9.37 -11.29
CA ALA A 307 -1.71 10.71 -11.50
C ALA A 307 -0.18 10.70 -11.47
N HIS A 308 0.44 9.97 -10.54
CA HIS A 308 1.89 9.88 -10.39
C HIS A 308 2.55 9.18 -11.58
N SER A 309 1.91 8.15 -12.14
CA SER A 309 2.45 7.37 -13.26
C SER A 309 2.58 8.18 -14.57
N ALA A 310 1.77 9.23 -14.72
CA ALA A 310 1.64 10.03 -15.94
C ALA A 310 1.22 9.24 -17.20
N CYS A 311 0.76 8.00 -17.06
CA CYS A 311 0.34 7.15 -18.17
C CYS A 311 -1.06 7.51 -18.71
N ASP A 312 -1.35 7.06 -19.92
CA ASP A 312 -2.66 7.14 -20.55
C ASP A 312 -3.48 5.87 -20.29
N PHE A 313 -4.60 6.06 -19.60
CA PHE A 313 -5.54 5.00 -19.27
C PHE A 313 -6.76 4.98 -20.19
N GLY A 314 -6.81 5.79 -21.25
CA GLY A 314 -7.85 5.75 -22.27
C GLY A 314 -9.04 6.71 -22.02
N GLY A 315 -8.97 7.60 -21.03
CA GLY A 315 -9.95 8.66 -20.80
C GLY A 315 -9.68 9.95 -21.59
N GLY A 316 -8.72 9.92 -22.52
CA GLY A 316 -8.47 10.99 -23.48
C GLY A 316 -7.89 12.28 -22.86
N LYS A 317 -8.10 13.43 -23.53
CA LYS A 317 -7.53 14.73 -23.09
C LYS A 317 -8.07 15.16 -21.72
N ALA A 318 -9.33 14.87 -21.42
CA ALA A 318 -9.96 15.24 -20.15
C ALA A 318 -9.32 14.51 -18.95
N GLU A 319 -9.14 13.19 -19.04
CA GLU A 319 -8.48 12.40 -17.99
C GLU A 319 -7.03 12.84 -17.78
N ARG A 320 -6.28 13.03 -18.88
CA ARG A 320 -4.88 13.49 -18.82
C ARG A 320 -4.73 14.84 -18.10
N LEU A 321 -5.58 15.81 -18.42
CA LEU A 321 -5.57 17.13 -17.77
C LEU A 321 -5.96 17.05 -16.28
N ALA A 322 -6.96 16.23 -15.96
CA ALA A 322 -7.40 16.05 -14.57
C ALA A 322 -6.31 15.41 -13.70
N LEU A 323 -5.66 14.35 -14.19
CA LEU A 323 -4.56 13.68 -13.50
C LEU A 323 -3.31 14.58 -13.38
N ALA A 324 -2.99 15.38 -14.41
CA ALA A 324 -1.91 16.36 -14.34
C ALA A 324 -2.18 17.44 -13.28
N LYS A 325 -3.41 17.99 -13.23
CA LYS A 325 -3.81 18.96 -12.20
C LYS A 325 -3.75 18.36 -10.80
N TYR A 326 -4.25 17.13 -10.62
CA TYR A 326 -4.20 16.44 -9.33
C TYR A 326 -2.75 16.24 -8.85
N ARG A 327 -1.84 15.83 -9.76
CA ARG A 327 -0.42 15.66 -9.45
C ARG A 327 0.25 16.96 -8.98
N GLN A 328 -0.04 18.08 -9.65
CA GLN A 328 0.50 19.39 -9.27
C GLN A 328 0.08 19.79 -7.86
N VAL A 329 -1.20 19.59 -7.51
CA VAL A 329 -1.75 19.95 -6.20
C VAL A 329 -1.17 19.06 -5.11
N ILE A 330 -1.26 17.74 -5.24
CA ILE A 330 -0.90 16.80 -4.17
C ILE A 330 0.59 16.87 -3.82
N TRP A 331 1.45 16.98 -4.82
CA TRP A 331 2.90 17.03 -4.60
C TRP A 331 3.48 18.44 -4.59
N GLN A 332 2.64 19.49 -4.67
CA GLN A 332 3.07 20.90 -4.69
C GLN A 332 4.15 21.16 -5.76
N GLY A 333 3.98 20.58 -6.94
CA GLY A 333 4.94 20.68 -8.05
C GLY A 333 6.22 19.84 -7.92
N ARG A 334 6.43 19.09 -6.83
CA ARG A 334 7.62 18.23 -6.64
C ARG A 334 7.67 17.04 -7.60
N VAL A 335 6.52 16.60 -8.11
CA VAL A 335 6.44 15.56 -9.15
C VAL A 335 6.21 16.24 -10.48
N MET A 336 7.24 16.26 -11.32
CA MET A 336 7.21 16.90 -12.63
C MET A 336 6.32 16.14 -13.63
N ASN A 337 6.02 16.79 -14.75
CA ASN A 337 5.47 16.09 -15.91
C ASN A 337 6.48 15.07 -16.45
N SER A 338 5.99 13.90 -16.86
CA SER A 338 6.84 12.90 -17.49
C SER A 338 7.41 13.47 -18.78
N GLN A 339 8.70 13.26 -18.98
CA GLN A 339 9.37 13.54 -20.27
C GLN A 339 9.18 12.39 -21.27
N PHE A 340 8.71 11.24 -20.80
CA PHE A 340 8.43 10.06 -21.61
C PHE A 340 6.98 10.08 -22.12
N THR A 341 6.81 9.57 -23.33
CA THR A 341 5.52 9.22 -23.94
C THR A 341 4.85 8.05 -23.21
N ASP A 342 3.53 7.86 -23.41
CA ASP A 342 2.81 6.71 -22.83
C ASP A 342 3.40 5.37 -23.27
N GLU A 343 3.79 5.27 -24.54
CA GLU A 343 4.42 4.08 -25.11
C GLU A 343 5.75 3.75 -24.41
N GLU A 344 6.62 4.74 -24.22
CA GLU A 344 7.89 4.55 -23.51
C GLU A 344 7.66 4.14 -22.04
N LEU A 345 6.70 4.76 -21.36
CA LEU A 345 6.35 4.40 -19.98
C LEU A 345 5.84 2.97 -19.88
N ARG A 346 4.98 2.54 -20.82
CA ARG A 346 4.47 1.16 -20.89
C ARG A 346 5.56 0.15 -21.21
N ASN A 347 6.40 0.43 -22.19
CA ASN A 347 7.52 -0.43 -22.57
C ASN A 347 8.56 -0.58 -21.46
N GLN A 348 8.71 0.42 -20.59
CA GLN A 348 9.55 0.34 -19.39
C GLN A 348 8.83 -0.32 -18.19
N GLY A 349 7.56 -0.70 -18.32
CA GLY A 349 6.76 -1.29 -17.24
C GLY A 349 6.46 -0.32 -16.09
N ARG A 350 6.43 1.00 -16.36
CA ARG A 350 6.22 2.06 -15.36
C ARG A 350 4.75 2.40 -15.13
N CYS A 351 3.86 1.95 -16.01
CA CYS A 351 2.43 2.17 -15.88
C CYS A 351 1.79 1.10 -15.00
N PRO A 352 0.95 1.48 -14.02
CA PRO A 352 0.08 0.51 -13.36
C PRO A 352 -0.90 -0.08 -14.38
N MET A 353 -1.22 -1.37 -14.24
CA MET A 353 -2.28 -1.97 -15.04
C MET A 353 -3.65 -1.46 -14.59
N THR A 354 -4.52 -1.17 -15.57
CA THR A 354 -5.95 -0.95 -15.36
C THR A 354 -6.64 -2.25 -14.91
N PRO A 355 -7.85 -2.21 -14.34
CA PRO A 355 -8.60 -3.41 -13.99
C PRO A 355 -8.85 -4.36 -15.18
N GLU A 356 -9.04 -3.81 -16.38
CA GLU A 356 -9.16 -4.60 -17.62
C GLU A 356 -7.86 -5.37 -17.92
N GLU A 357 -6.72 -4.67 -17.94
CA GLU A 357 -5.40 -5.25 -18.26
C GLU A 357 -4.99 -6.34 -17.27
N ILE A 358 -5.17 -6.12 -15.95
CA ILE A 358 -4.86 -7.16 -14.96
C ILE A 358 -5.83 -8.34 -15.05
N GLY A 359 -7.09 -8.11 -15.42
CA GLY A 359 -8.06 -9.18 -15.65
C GLY A 359 -7.64 -10.08 -16.82
N LEU A 360 -7.19 -9.47 -17.93
CA LEU A 360 -6.66 -10.19 -19.09
C LEU A 360 -5.40 -11.00 -18.73
N LEU A 361 -4.49 -10.43 -17.95
CA LEU A 361 -3.32 -11.15 -17.44
C LEU A 361 -3.74 -12.39 -16.64
N LEU A 362 -4.66 -12.25 -15.69
CA LEU A 362 -5.12 -13.37 -14.86
C LEU A 362 -5.76 -14.46 -15.71
N ALA A 363 -6.64 -14.10 -16.65
CA ALA A 363 -7.26 -15.05 -17.56
C ALA A 363 -6.23 -15.80 -18.42
N ALA A 364 -5.23 -15.09 -18.96
CA ALA A 364 -4.17 -15.69 -19.76
C ALA A 364 -3.26 -16.65 -18.95
N LEU A 365 -3.03 -16.36 -17.67
CA LEU A 365 -2.27 -17.23 -16.76
C LEU A 365 -3.01 -18.52 -16.41
N GLY A 366 -4.34 -18.56 -16.53
CA GLY A 366 -5.14 -19.76 -16.27
C GLY A 366 -6.21 -19.62 -15.19
N PHE A 367 -6.42 -18.41 -14.65
CA PHE A 367 -7.54 -18.14 -13.77
C PHE A 367 -8.84 -18.01 -14.57
N ASN A 368 -9.96 -18.43 -13.98
CA ASN A 368 -11.27 -18.43 -14.63
C ASN A 368 -12.35 -17.77 -13.76
N ASN A 369 -13.58 -17.76 -14.25
CA ASN A 369 -14.73 -17.18 -13.55
C ASN A 369 -15.09 -17.87 -12.21
N LYS A 370 -14.57 -19.07 -11.92
CA LYS A 370 -14.69 -19.76 -10.63
C LYS A 370 -13.59 -19.38 -9.64
N THR A 371 -12.58 -18.62 -10.07
CA THR A 371 -11.50 -18.16 -9.19
C THR A 371 -12.04 -17.09 -8.24
N ARG A 372 -11.92 -17.35 -6.93
CA ARG A 372 -12.21 -16.36 -5.89
C ARG A 372 -11.09 -15.35 -5.81
N LEU A 373 -11.43 -14.07 -5.95
CA LEU A 373 -10.47 -12.96 -5.86
C LEU A 373 -10.76 -12.10 -4.65
N TYR A 374 -9.77 -11.87 -3.80
CA TYR A 374 -9.79 -10.80 -2.82
C TYR A 374 -9.13 -9.55 -3.40
N LEU A 375 -9.89 -8.47 -3.55
CA LEU A 375 -9.41 -7.19 -4.09
C LEU A 375 -8.86 -6.30 -2.97
N ALA A 376 -7.52 -6.31 -2.82
CA ALA A 376 -6.79 -5.37 -1.98
C ALA A 376 -6.63 -4.03 -2.71
N SER A 377 -7.50 -3.08 -2.40
CA SER A 377 -7.46 -1.72 -2.93
C SER A 377 -8.06 -0.71 -1.97
N HIS A 378 -7.74 0.57 -2.15
CA HIS A 378 -8.38 1.66 -1.42
C HIS A 378 -9.57 2.23 -2.21
N LYS A 379 -9.34 3.15 -3.16
CA LYS A 379 -10.40 3.70 -4.03
C LYS A 379 -9.94 3.61 -5.48
N VAL A 380 -10.53 2.65 -6.19
CA VAL A 380 -10.26 2.44 -7.62
C VAL A 380 -10.65 3.68 -8.41
N TYR A 381 -9.67 4.27 -9.10
CA TYR A 381 -9.87 5.42 -9.96
C TYR A 381 -10.81 5.07 -11.11
N GLY A 382 -11.80 5.94 -11.38
CA GLY A 382 -12.88 5.69 -12.34
C GLY A 382 -13.96 4.71 -11.86
N GLY A 383 -13.85 4.19 -10.64
CA GLY A 383 -14.92 3.44 -9.95
C GLY A 383 -15.48 2.26 -10.75
N GLU A 384 -16.81 2.16 -10.77
CA GLU A 384 -17.50 1.02 -11.36
C GLU A 384 -17.23 0.86 -12.86
N ALA A 385 -17.13 1.97 -13.60
CA ALA A 385 -16.82 1.94 -15.03
C ALA A 385 -15.53 1.18 -15.33
N ARG A 386 -14.49 1.39 -14.51
CA ARG A 386 -13.18 0.74 -14.67
C ARG A 386 -13.17 -0.69 -14.15
N ILE A 387 -13.81 -0.97 -13.02
CA ILE A 387 -13.78 -2.32 -12.40
C ILE A 387 -14.67 -3.34 -13.13
N SER A 388 -15.67 -2.88 -13.90
CA SER A 388 -16.67 -3.73 -14.54
C SER A 388 -16.07 -4.83 -15.41
N SER A 389 -15.02 -4.53 -16.20
CA SER A 389 -14.31 -5.50 -17.04
C SER A 389 -13.66 -6.61 -16.22
N LEU A 390 -13.04 -6.26 -15.09
CA LEU A 390 -12.44 -7.23 -14.17
C LEU A 390 -13.51 -8.12 -13.54
N ARG A 391 -14.64 -7.54 -13.11
CA ARG A 391 -15.75 -8.30 -12.50
C ARG A 391 -16.41 -9.26 -13.50
N LYS A 392 -16.49 -8.91 -14.78
CA LYS A 392 -16.98 -9.82 -15.83
C LYS A 392 -16.13 -11.09 -15.95
N LEU A 393 -14.81 -10.94 -15.87
CA LEU A 393 -13.88 -12.09 -15.91
C LEU A 393 -13.89 -12.87 -14.60
N PHE A 394 -14.04 -12.18 -13.47
CA PHE A 394 -13.98 -12.75 -12.12
C PHE A 394 -15.17 -12.30 -11.27
N PRO A 395 -16.34 -12.97 -11.41
CA PRO A 395 -17.55 -12.60 -10.69
C PRO A 395 -17.47 -12.88 -9.18
N LEU A 396 -16.64 -13.84 -8.76
CA LEU A 396 -16.38 -14.16 -7.34
C LEU A 396 -15.32 -13.23 -6.72
N MET A 397 -15.31 -11.97 -7.13
CA MET A 397 -14.40 -10.96 -6.61
C MET A 397 -15.04 -10.22 -5.44
N GLU A 398 -14.37 -10.28 -4.29
CA GLU A 398 -14.82 -9.72 -3.02
C GLU A 398 -13.75 -8.77 -2.45
N ASN A 399 -14.14 -7.94 -1.48
CA ASN A 399 -13.21 -7.09 -0.76
C ASN A 399 -13.65 -6.97 0.71
N LYS A 400 -12.83 -6.32 1.52
CA LYS A 400 -13.13 -6.08 2.94
C LYS A 400 -14.51 -5.47 3.21
N LYS A 401 -15.02 -4.58 2.34
CA LYS A 401 -16.34 -3.95 2.51
C LYS A 401 -17.49 -4.89 2.15
N SER A 402 -17.31 -5.81 1.21
CA SER A 402 -18.34 -6.80 0.87
C SER A 402 -18.37 -7.96 1.85
N LEU A 403 -17.24 -8.24 2.51
CA LEU A 403 -17.08 -9.39 3.39
C LEU A 403 -17.33 -9.08 4.86
N LEU A 404 -17.17 -7.84 5.33
CA LEU A 404 -17.38 -7.43 6.73
C LEU A 404 -18.71 -6.70 6.91
N SER A 405 -19.31 -6.82 8.10
CA SER A 405 -20.42 -5.97 8.50
C SER A 405 -19.94 -4.54 8.77
N SER A 406 -20.86 -3.58 8.76
CA SER A 406 -20.53 -2.19 9.12
C SER A 406 -19.97 -2.08 10.55
N GLU A 407 -20.45 -2.91 11.47
CA GLU A 407 -19.96 -2.94 12.87
C GLU A 407 -18.52 -3.46 12.96
N GLU A 408 -18.19 -4.54 12.23
CA GLU A 408 -16.83 -5.06 12.16
C GLU A 408 -15.87 -4.02 11.52
N LEU A 409 -16.34 -3.33 10.49
CA LEU A 409 -15.54 -2.35 9.74
C LEU A 409 -15.34 -1.02 10.50
N ALA A 410 -16.30 -0.60 11.33
CA ALA A 410 -16.29 0.69 12.03
C ALA A 410 -14.99 0.95 12.80
N GLY A 411 -14.30 -0.12 13.20
CA GLY A 411 -13.05 -0.04 13.92
C GLY A 411 -11.81 0.40 13.15
N VAL A 412 -11.85 0.24 11.84
CA VAL A 412 -10.74 0.58 10.93
C VAL A 412 -11.21 1.56 9.85
N GLU A 413 -12.50 1.89 9.81
CA GLU A 413 -13.08 2.83 8.86
C GLU A 413 -12.48 4.22 9.02
N GLY A 414 -12.27 4.91 7.89
CA GLY A 414 -11.60 6.22 7.86
C GLY A 414 -10.07 6.17 8.08
N LYS A 415 -9.51 5.03 8.48
CA LYS A 415 -8.07 4.84 8.72
C LYS A 415 -7.43 4.01 7.62
N ALA A 416 -6.92 4.68 6.60
CA ALA A 416 -6.28 4.05 5.43
C ALA A 416 -5.12 3.11 5.81
N SER A 417 -4.34 3.43 6.84
CA SER A 417 -3.24 2.60 7.33
C SER A 417 -3.76 1.29 7.93
N LEU A 418 -4.80 1.35 8.77
CA LEU A 418 -5.39 0.14 9.37
C LEU A 418 -6.05 -0.73 8.30
N LEU A 419 -6.75 -0.12 7.34
CA LEU A 419 -7.32 -0.84 6.18
C LEU A 419 -6.25 -1.51 5.32
N ALA A 420 -5.10 -0.84 5.10
CA ALA A 420 -3.97 -1.42 4.39
C ALA A 420 -3.29 -2.56 5.18
N ALA A 421 -3.27 -2.48 6.51
CA ALA A 421 -2.78 -3.55 7.37
C ALA A 421 -3.67 -4.79 7.31
N VAL A 422 -5.00 -4.62 7.29
CA VAL A 422 -5.95 -5.72 7.05
C VAL A 422 -5.72 -6.35 5.67
N ASP A 423 -5.60 -5.54 4.62
CA ASP A 423 -5.30 -6.04 3.27
C ASP A 423 -3.96 -6.79 3.24
N TYR A 424 -2.95 -6.32 3.99
CA TYR A 424 -1.65 -6.99 4.11
C TYR A 424 -1.80 -8.37 4.74
N TYR A 425 -2.56 -8.48 5.84
CA TYR A 425 -2.84 -9.75 6.51
C TYR A 425 -3.50 -10.75 5.53
N VAL A 426 -4.58 -10.34 4.86
CA VAL A 426 -5.30 -11.21 3.91
C VAL A 426 -4.42 -11.61 2.72
N SER A 427 -3.50 -10.72 2.29
CA SER A 427 -2.51 -10.99 1.24
C SER A 427 -1.46 -12.03 1.66
N MET A 428 -1.09 -12.08 2.93
CA MET A 428 -0.15 -13.10 3.45
C MET A 428 -0.82 -14.47 3.56
N ARG A 429 -2.13 -14.54 3.80
CA ARG A 429 -2.88 -15.80 3.97
C ARG A 429 -3.47 -16.39 2.68
N SER A 430 -3.30 -15.70 1.54
CA SER A 430 -3.80 -16.18 0.24
C SER A 430 -2.89 -17.24 -0.36
N ASP A 431 -3.46 -18.11 -1.19
CA ASP A 431 -2.72 -19.16 -1.89
C ASP A 431 -1.81 -18.53 -2.96
N ILE A 432 -2.29 -17.49 -3.63
CA ILE A 432 -1.53 -16.69 -4.60
C ILE A 432 -1.71 -15.20 -4.29
N PHE A 433 -0.62 -14.45 -4.38
CA PHE A 433 -0.64 -12.98 -4.38
C PHE A 433 -0.17 -12.46 -5.74
N ILE A 434 -0.82 -11.40 -6.23
CA ILE A 434 -0.43 -10.69 -7.44
C ILE A 434 -0.75 -9.19 -7.28
N SER A 435 0.08 -8.34 -7.87
CA SER A 435 -0.10 -6.88 -7.82
C SER A 435 -0.13 -6.30 -9.23
N ALA A 436 -1.11 -5.45 -9.50
CA ALA A 436 -1.26 -4.79 -10.81
C ALA A 436 -0.28 -3.63 -11.02
N SER A 437 0.50 -3.28 -9.99
CA SER A 437 1.54 -2.25 -10.05
C SER A 437 2.68 -2.56 -9.08
N PRO A 438 3.94 -2.22 -9.39
CA PRO A 438 4.99 -2.14 -8.38
C PRO A 438 4.72 -0.99 -7.40
N GLY A 439 5.20 -1.12 -6.17
CA GLY A 439 5.02 -0.10 -5.13
C GLY A 439 5.29 -0.64 -3.73
N ASN A 440 5.06 0.19 -2.71
CA ASN A 440 5.45 -0.15 -1.34
C ASN A 440 4.73 -1.40 -0.80
N MET A 441 3.42 -1.53 -0.99
CA MET A 441 2.68 -2.73 -0.56
C MET A 441 3.06 -3.97 -1.38
N HIS A 442 3.22 -3.83 -2.70
CA HIS A 442 3.73 -4.90 -3.55
C HIS A 442 5.07 -5.42 -3.02
N ASN A 443 6.02 -4.52 -2.78
CA ASN A 443 7.35 -4.86 -2.29
C ASN A 443 7.31 -5.55 -0.93
N ALA A 444 6.52 -5.01 0.00
CA ALA A 444 6.42 -5.53 1.36
C ALA A 444 5.76 -6.92 1.42
N VAL A 445 4.71 -7.16 0.63
CA VAL A 445 4.04 -8.47 0.59
C VAL A 445 4.87 -9.48 -0.20
N VAL A 446 5.42 -9.12 -1.37
CA VAL A 446 6.29 -10.03 -2.16
C VAL A 446 7.49 -10.49 -1.34
N GLY A 447 8.15 -9.56 -0.64
CA GLY A 447 9.30 -9.91 0.18
C GLY A 447 8.94 -10.80 1.37
N HIS A 448 7.83 -10.51 2.06
CA HIS A 448 7.38 -11.34 3.19
C HIS A 448 6.91 -12.73 2.73
N ARG A 449 6.15 -12.82 1.64
CA ARG A 449 5.80 -14.11 1.04
C ARG A 449 7.05 -14.88 0.59
N THR A 450 8.08 -14.20 0.06
CA THR A 450 9.36 -14.85 -0.27
C THR A 450 10.05 -15.39 0.98
N TYR A 451 10.08 -14.61 2.07
CA TYR A 451 10.67 -15.02 3.35
C TYR A 451 9.99 -16.28 3.94
N GLU A 452 8.68 -16.43 3.74
CA GLU A 452 7.89 -17.59 4.17
C GLU A 452 7.73 -18.69 3.08
N ASN A 453 8.44 -18.58 1.95
CA ASN A 453 8.32 -19.49 0.80
C ASN A 453 6.87 -19.69 0.29
N LEU A 454 6.11 -18.59 0.20
CA LEU A 454 4.72 -18.53 -0.28
C LEU A 454 4.63 -18.05 -1.74
N LYS A 455 3.70 -18.64 -2.50
CA LYS A 455 3.53 -18.42 -3.94
C LYS A 455 3.13 -16.98 -4.27
N THR A 456 3.79 -16.35 -5.24
CA THR A 456 3.50 -14.97 -5.65
C THR A 456 3.74 -14.81 -7.14
N ILE A 457 2.75 -14.31 -7.88
CA ILE A 457 2.93 -13.99 -9.30
C ILE A 457 3.41 -12.54 -9.41
N ARG A 458 4.59 -12.34 -10.01
CA ARG A 458 5.16 -11.02 -10.27
C ARG A 458 4.97 -10.67 -11.75
N PRO A 459 4.03 -9.78 -12.10
CA PRO A 459 3.79 -9.44 -13.49
C PRO A 459 5.05 -8.96 -14.21
N ASN A 460 5.21 -9.36 -15.47
CA ASN A 460 6.21 -8.83 -16.36
C ASN A 460 5.68 -7.54 -17.01
N MET A 461 5.73 -6.44 -16.26
CA MET A 461 5.12 -5.16 -16.65
C MET A 461 5.61 -4.64 -18.00
N ALA A 462 6.90 -4.80 -18.33
CA ALA A 462 7.48 -4.36 -19.59
C ALA A 462 6.93 -5.17 -20.78
N LEU A 463 6.90 -6.51 -20.65
CA LEU A 463 6.27 -7.38 -21.65
C LEU A 463 4.79 -7.05 -21.82
N LEU A 464 4.05 -6.92 -20.73
CA LEU A 464 2.62 -6.61 -20.79
C LEU A 464 2.37 -5.25 -21.43
N GLY A 465 3.23 -4.26 -21.17
CA GLY A 465 3.20 -2.97 -21.86
C GLY A 465 3.26 -3.14 -23.38
N GLN A 466 4.20 -3.94 -23.88
CA GLN A 466 4.34 -4.23 -25.32
C GLN A 466 3.13 -4.98 -25.88
N LEU A 467 2.65 -6.01 -25.19
CA LEU A 467 1.50 -6.81 -25.63
C LEU A 467 0.22 -5.97 -25.72
N PHE A 468 -0.04 -5.08 -24.75
CA PHE A 468 -1.22 -4.22 -24.76
C PHE A 468 -1.13 -3.07 -25.78
N LEU A 469 0.07 -2.66 -26.21
CA LEU A 469 0.22 -1.70 -27.30
C LEU A 469 -0.16 -2.30 -28.65
N ASN A 470 0.00 -3.62 -28.83
CA ASN A 470 -0.42 -4.30 -30.05
C ASN A 470 -1.95 -4.55 -30.08
N ARG A 471 -2.66 -3.70 -30.83
CA ARG A 471 -4.13 -3.76 -30.94
C ARG A 471 -4.65 -4.91 -31.82
N SER A 472 -3.78 -5.51 -32.62
CA SER A 472 -4.12 -6.60 -33.56
C SER A 472 -3.80 -7.97 -32.99
N LEU A 473 -3.37 -8.04 -31.73
CA LEU A 473 -2.96 -9.29 -31.09
C LEU A 473 -4.17 -10.19 -30.83
N GLU A 474 -4.10 -11.42 -31.33
CA GLU A 474 -5.11 -12.45 -31.10
C GLU A 474 -4.95 -13.06 -29.70
N TRP A 475 -6.04 -13.60 -29.14
CA TRP A 475 -6.05 -14.14 -27.77
C TRP A 475 -5.05 -15.30 -27.57
N SER A 476 -4.97 -16.23 -28.53
CA SER A 476 -4.05 -17.37 -28.45
C SER A 476 -2.59 -16.91 -28.40
N GLU A 477 -2.24 -15.86 -29.14
CA GLU A 477 -0.91 -15.27 -29.13
C GLU A 477 -0.65 -14.52 -27.82
N PHE A 478 -1.58 -13.68 -27.38
CA PHE A 478 -1.50 -12.98 -26.08
C PHE A 478 -1.29 -13.97 -24.93
N GLN A 479 -2.10 -15.04 -24.89
CA GLN A 479 -2.00 -16.07 -23.87
C GLN A 479 -0.63 -16.77 -23.88
N ARG A 480 -0.15 -17.17 -25.07
CA ARG A 480 1.16 -17.82 -25.24
C ARG A 480 2.30 -16.94 -24.73
N GLU A 481 2.31 -15.66 -25.12
CA GLU A 481 3.36 -14.71 -24.71
C GLU A 481 3.29 -14.39 -23.21
N VAL A 482 2.09 -14.25 -22.65
CA VAL A 482 1.91 -14.08 -21.20
C VAL A 482 2.45 -15.29 -20.45
N GLN A 483 2.08 -16.51 -20.83
CA GLN A 483 2.55 -17.73 -20.17
C GLN A 483 4.07 -17.85 -20.26
N ALA A 484 4.65 -17.65 -21.45
CA ALA A 484 6.09 -17.71 -21.65
C ALA A 484 6.82 -16.65 -20.80
N GLY A 485 6.33 -15.42 -20.79
CA GLY A 485 6.94 -14.29 -20.08
C GLY A 485 6.81 -14.33 -18.56
N HIS A 486 5.99 -15.22 -18.02
CA HIS A 486 5.78 -15.41 -16.58
C HIS A 486 6.36 -16.71 -16.01
N ARG A 487 6.97 -17.57 -16.85
CA ARG A 487 7.79 -18.68 -16.35
C ARG A 487 8.89 -18.15 -15.44
N GLY A 488 9.03 -18.74 -14.24
CA GLY A 488 10.02 -18.28 -13.25
C GLY A 488 9.67 -16.96 -12.54
N ARG A 489 8.40 -16.55 -12.55
CA ARG A 489 7.89 -15.35 -11.85
C ARG A 489 6.75 -15.64 -10.88
N GLU A 490 6.68 -16.87 -10.36
CA GLU A 490 5.57 -17.40 -9.55
C GLU A 490 5.94 -17.61 -8.08
N GLY A 491 7.07 -17.09 -7.64
CA GLY A 491 7.54 -17.17 -6.24
C GLY A 491 8.96 -17.71 -6.14
N GLN A 492 9.66 -17.84 -7.27
CA GLN A 492 11.07 -18.22 -7.29
C GLN A 492 11.91 -17.20 -6.53
N ILE A 493 12.74 -17.68 -5.61
CA ILE A 493 13.65 -16.88 -4.80
C ILE A 493 14.68 -16.24 -5.71
N ARG A 494 14.90 -14.93 -5.49
CA ARG A 494 15.88 -14.13 -6.20
C ARG A 494 16.86 -13.57 -5.19
N LEU A 495 18.15 -13.78 -5.46
CA LEU A 495 19.20 -13.12 -4.70
C LEU A 495 19.12 -11.61 -4.91
N ARG A 496 19.18 -10.87 -3.80
CA ARG A 496 19.24 -9.43 -3.78
C ARG A 496 20.46 -8.95 -4.53
N LYS A 497 20.25 -8.03 -5.47
CA LYS A 497 21.33 -7.32 -6.17
C LYS A 497 21.69 -6.03 -5.40
N PRO A 498 22.88 -5.46 -5.65
CA PRO A 498 23.23 -4.15 -5.09
C PRO A 498 22.13 -3.12 -5.31
N LYS A 499 21.92 -2.24 -4.34
CA LYS A 499 20.92 -1.18 -4.27
C LYS A 499 19.47 -1.66 -4.17
N GLN A 500 19.22 -2.96 -4.23
CA GLN A 500 17.87 -3.50 -4.00
C GLN A 500 17.57 -3.57 -2.52
N SER A 501 16.31 -3.33 -2.18
CA SER A 501 15.79 -3.44 -0.82
C SER A 501 15.78 -4.89 -0.33
N ILE A 502 16.35 -5.11 0.87
CA ILE A 502 16.25 -6.38 1.61
C ILE A 502 14.78 -6.75 1.92
N TYR A 503 13.89 -5.75 2.01
CA TYR A 503 12.48 -5.97 2.31
C TYR A 503 11.68 -6.49 1.11
N THR A 504 12.22 -6.34 -0.11
CA THR A 504 11.64 -6.91 -1.34
C THR A 504 12.33 -8.21 -1.75
N TYR A 505 13.64 -8.30 -1.51
CA TYR A 505 14.49 -9.44 -1.86
C TYR A 505 15.23 -9.89 -0.59
N PRO A 506 14.61 -10.77 0.22
CA PRO A 506 15.15 -11.15 1.52
C PRO A 506 16.36 -12.10 1.43
N ALA A 507 16.58 -12.80 0.31
CA ALA A 507 17.75 -13.68 0.16
C ALA A 507 18.97 -12.89 -0.36
N SER A 508 20.16 -13.02 0.20
CA SER A 508 20.58 -13.93 1.30
C SER A 508 20.65 -13.26 2.67
N ASP A 509 20.32 -11.96 2.80
CA ASP A 509 20.52 -11.23 4.05
C ASP A 509 19.58 -11.70 5.18
N CYS A 510 18.34 -12.04 4.85
CA CYS A 510 17.30 -12.51 5.78
C CYS A 510 17.06 -14.03 5.72
N MET A 511 17.58 -14.69 4.68
CA MET A 511 17.34 -16.10 4.41
C MET A 511 18.66 -16.86 4.26
N CYS A 512 18.70 -18.06 4.82
CA CYS A 512 19.86 -18.94 4.83
C CYS A 512 19.53 -20.22 4.05
N HIS A 513 20.55 -20.91 3.54
CA HIS A 513 20.34 -22.21 2.92
C HIS A 513 19.74 -23.21 3.93
N ALA A 514 18.76 -23.99 3.46
CA ALA A 514 17.95 -24.89 4.28
C ALA A 514 18.71 -26.11 4.77
#